data_AF-A0A523DE55-F1
#
_entry.id   AF-A0A523DE55-F1
#
_cell.length_a   1.000
_cell.length_b   1.000
_cell.length_c   1.000
_cell.angle_alpha   90.00
_cell.angle_beta   90.00
_cell.angle_gamma   90.00
#
_symmetry.space_group_name_H-M   'P 1'
#
loop_
_entity.id
_entity.type
_entity.pdbx_description
1 polymer ?
#
loop_
_entity_poly.entity_id
_entity_poly.type
_entity_poly.pdbx_seq_one_letter_code
_entity_poly.pdbx_strand_id
1 'polypeptide(L)'
;MTSPGRTRATALRVMALGAALFAVSCGGNGAPPADTTDPPPVVEPEPVETVPDVIEMGGAKSVTTFFITSVGSGNGGDLGGLAGADAHCQALAEAEYAGDHTWRAYLSTTATGTEPAVHARDRIGAGPWYNAEALLIAANVDALHGDDNNVNKARATTERLDPVNGVGDDPNRHDIL
;
A
#
# COMPACT_ATOMS: atom_id res chain seq x y z
N MET A 1 6.78 60.68 25.27
CA MET A 1 7.58 61.69 24.54
C MET A 1 8.40 60.97 23.48
N THR A 2 8.62 61.37 22.23
CA THR A 2 7.98 62.23 21.23
C THR A 2 8.71 61.86 19.93
N SER A 3 7.99 61.76 18.80
CA SER A 3 8.51 61.64 17.41
C SER A 3 9.49 62.81 17.05
N PRO A 4 10.24 62.88 15.91
CA PRO A 4 9.69 62.78 14.54
C PRO A 4 10.65 62.32 13.41
N GLY A 5 10.10 62.16 12.20
CA GLY A 5 10.86 62.15 10.95
C GLY A 5 9.99 61.89 9.72
N ARG A 6 9.44 62.95 9.12
CA ARG A 6 8.59 62.92 7.92
C ARG A 6 9.26 63.81 6.86
N THR A 7 9.46 63.32 5.64
CA THR A 7 9.67 64.18 4.47
C THR A 7 8.90 63.65 3.27
N ARG A 8 8.19 64.57 2.61
CA ARG A 8 7.21 64.38 1.53
C ARG A 8 7.89 64.48 0.16
N ALA A 9 7.27 63.89 -0.86
CA ALA A 9 7.28 64.46 -2.21
C ALA A 9 5.94 64.20 -2.91
N THR A 10 5.43 65.24 -3.55
CA THR A 10 4.11 65.40 -4.18
C THR A 10 4.28 65.46 -5.69
N ALA A 11 3.38 64.84 -6.46
CA ALA A 11 2.92 65.27 -7.80
C ALA A 11 2.01 64.17 -8.39
N LEU A 12 1.04 64.37 -9.28
CA LEU A 12 0.18 65.47 -9.70
C LEU A 12 -0.85 64.80 -10.65
N ARG A 13 -2.13 65.13 -10.49
CA ARG A 13 -3.32 65.04 -11.40
C ARG A 13 -3.19 64.40 -12.80
N VAL A 14 -4.27 63.75 -13.28
CA VAL A 14 -5.09 64.18 -14.45
C VAL A 14 -6.34 63.27 -14.62
N MET A 15 -7.40 63.89 -15.15
CA MET A 15 -8.81 63.50 -15.30
C MET A 15 -9.14 62.54 -16.46
N ALA A 16 -10.29 61.87 -16.29
CA ALA A 16 -11.39 61.60 -17.23
C ALA A 16 -11.21 60.66 -18.44
N LEU A 17 -12.18 59.75 -18.62
CA LEU A 17 -13.24 59.88 -19.64
C LEU A 17 -14.32 58.80 -19.44
N GLY A 18 -15.58 59.20 -19.53
CA GLY A 18 -16.73 58.29 -19.46
C GLY A 18 -16.98 57.53 -20.77
N ALA A 19 -17.80 56.48 -20.66
CA ALA A 19 -18.46 55.84 -21.79
C ALA A 19 -19.95 55.68 -21.46
N ALA A 20 -20.78 55.99 -22.45
CA ALA A 20 -22.21 56.17 -22.40
C ALA A 20 -22.95 55.04 -23.15
N LEU A 21 -24.10 54.64 -22.58
CA LEU A 21 -25.40 54.39 -23.23
C LEU A 21 -25.71 53.12 -24.08
N PHE A 22 -26.67 52.31 -23.53
CA PHE A 22 -27.83 51.53 -24.07
C PHE A 22 -27.65 50.47 -25.21
N ALA A 23 -28.43 49.38 -25.36
CA ALA A 23 -29.82 49.08 -24.96
C ALA A 23 -30.19 47.56 -24.99
N VAL A 24 -31.19 47.19 -24.17
CA VAL A 24 -32.37 46.29 -24.36
C VAL A 24 -32.22 44.84 -24.88
N SER A 25 -32.76 43.89 -24.10
CA SER A 25 -33.53 42.73 -24.60
C SER A 25 -34.61 42.32 -23.59
N CYS A 26 -35.69 41.75 -24.12
CA CYS A 26 -37.06 41.71 -23.59
C CYS A 26 -37.40 40.52 -22.67
N GLY A 27 -38.43 40.73 -21.84
CA GLY A 27 -39.60 39.83 -21.75
C GLY A 27 -39.44 38.49 -21.03
N GLY A 28 -40.06 38.39 -19.85
CA GLY A 28 -40.04 37.18 -19.01
C GLY A 28 -40.93 36.03 -19.49
N ASN A 29 -40.75 34.88 -18.85
CA ASN A 29 -41.73 33.83 -18.66
C ASN A 29 -41.41 33.10 -17.34
N GLY A 30 -42.47 32.70 -16.63
CA GLY A 30 -42.47 32.34 -15.21
C GLY A 30 -41.47 31.26 -14.79
N ALA A 31 -40.96 31.43 -13.56
CA ALA A 31 -40.28 30.37 -12.85
C ALA A 31 -41.26 29.18 -12.66
N PRO A 32 -40.88 27.94 -12.98
CA PRO A 32 -41.60 26.78 -12.48
C PRO A 32 -41.52 26.76 -10.94
N PRO A 33 -42.51 26.17 -10.25
CA PRO A 33 -42.40 25.99 -8.80
C PRO A 33 -41.09 25.27 -8.49
N ALA A 34 -40.36 25.76 -7.49
CA ALA A 34 -39.18 25.09 -6.97
C ALA A 34 -39.59 23.66 -6.61
N ASP A 35 -39.06 22.71 -7.37
CA ASP A 35 -39.15 21.30 -7.05
C ASP A 35 -38.36 21.11 -5.75
N THR A 36 -39.08 20.91 -4.64
CA THR A 36 -38.52 20.60 -3.32
C THR A 36 -38.06 19.15 -3.28
N THR A 37 -37.22 18.78 -4.24
CA THR A 37 -36.44 17.57 -4.16
C THR A 37 -35.11 18.00 -3.60
N ASP A 38 -34.90 17.74 -2.31
CA ASP A 38 -33.59 17.91 -1.69
C ASP A 38 -32.51 17.32 -2.62
N PRO A 39 -31.38 18.02 -2.85
CA PRO A 39 -30.28 17.39 -3.56
C PRO A 39 -29.96 16.08 -2.85
N PRO A 40 -29.70 14.98 -3.59
CA PRO A 40 -29.31 13.73 -2.96
C PRO A 40 -28.14 14.02 -2.02
N PRO A 41 -28.07 13.36 -0.85
CA PRO A 41 -27.00 13.60 0.09
C PRO A 41 -25.68 13.50 -0.68
N VAL A 42 -24.86 14.54 -0.57
CA VAL A 42 -23.47 14.47 -1.01
C VAL A 42 -22.86 13.34 -0.19
N VAL A 43 -22.71 12.17 -0.81
CA VAL A 43 -21.95 11.07 -0.23
C VAL A 43 -20.53 11.59 -0.18
N GLU A 44 -20.11 12.11 0.97
CA GLU A 44 -18.71 12.31 1.27
C GLU A 44 -18.03 10.97 0.98
N PRO A 45 -16.95 10.94 0.18
CA PRO A 45 -16.30 9.66 -0.13
C PRO A 45 -15.93 9.00 1.19
N GLU A 46 -16.43 7.79 1.40
CA GLU A 46 -16.05 6.95 2.54
C GLU A 46 -14.53 7.01 2.69
N PRO A 47 -13.99 7.18 3.91
CA PRO A 47 -12.54 7.22 4.11
C PRO A 47 -11.91 5.99 3.46
N VAL A 48 -11.04 6.20 2.48
CA VAL A 48 -10.24 5.11 1.91
C VAL A 48 -9.35 4.63 3.05
N GLU A 49 -9.67 3.45 3.62
CA GLU A 49 -8.91 2.88 4.73
C GLU A 49 -7.50 2.55 4.24
N THR A 50 -6.54 3.42 4.54
CA THR A 50 -5.14 3.22 4.18
C THR A 50 -4.53 2.14 5.06
N VAL A 51 -3.96 1.10 4.46
CA VAL A 51 -3.24 0.03 5.19
C VAL A 51 -2.05 0.66 5.93
N PRO A 52 -1.92 0.48 7.26
CA PRO A 52 -0.84 1.10 8.02
C PRO A 52 0.53 0.46 7.72
N ASP A 53 1.58 1.27 7.72
CA ASP A 53 2.96 0.81 7.47
C ASP A 53 3.52 -0.06 8.60
N VAL A 54 3.01 0.13 9.82
CA VAL A 54 3.38 -0.65 11.01
C VAL A 54 2.12 -1.02 11.78
N ILE A 55 2.02 -2.26 12.26
CA ILE A 55 0.93 -2.71 13.14
C ILE A 55 1.44 -3.03 14.54
N GLU A 56 0.54 -2.97 15.52
CA GLU A 56 0.87 -3.31 16.90
C GLU A 56 1.15 -4.81 17.04
N MET A 57 2.26 -5.15 17.69
CA MET A 57 2.61 -6.52 18.05
C MET A 57 1.85 -7.00 19.30
N GLY A 58 1.76 -8.33 19.50
CA GLY A 58 1.23 -8.92 20.73
C GLY A 58 -0.28 -9.20 20.74
N GLY A 59 -0.90 -9.36 19.57
CA GLY A 59 -2.27 -9.82 19.42
C GLY A 59 -2.47 -11.32 19.71
N ALA A 60 -3.73 -11.79 19.62
CA ALA A 60 -4.07 -13.20 19.78
C ALA A 60 -3.55 -14.09 18.64
N LYS A 61 -3.26 -13.49 17.49
CA LYS A 61 -2.60 -14.12 16.35
C LYS A 61 -1.27 -13.43 16.09
N SER A 62 -0.30 -14.16 15.53
CA SER A 62 0.96 -13.54 15.12
C SER A 62 0.74 -12.44 14.08
N VAL A 63 1.51 -11.36 14.17
CA VAL A 63 1.51 -10.28 13.16
C VAL A 63 2.22 -10.71 11.88
N THR A 64 3.13 -11.68 11.97
CA THR A 64 3.93 -12.16 10.85
C THR A 64 3.03 -12.86 9.86
N THR A 65 2.93 -12.33 8.65
CA THR A 65 2.20 -12.95 7.53
C THR A 65 3.06 -13.06 6.27
N PHE A 66 4.29 -12.57 6.33
CA PHE A 66 5.33 -12.77 5.32
C PHE A 66 6.68 -12.97 6.01
N PHE A 67 7.48 -13.90 5.49
CA PHE A 67 8.89 -14.02 5.86
C PHE A 67 9.65 -14.74 4.74
N ILE A 68 10.98 -14.64 4.82
CA ILE A 68 11.92 -15.44 4.04
C ILE A 68 12.40 -16.61 4.88
N THR A 69 12.40 -17.83 4.36
CA THR A 69 12.85 -18.99 5.15
C THR A 69 14.30 -18.82 5.64
N SER A 70 14.52 -18.92 6.96
CA SER A 70 15.88 -18.83 7.53
C SER A 70 16.79 -19.96 7.04
N VAL A 71 16.20 -21.13 6.81
CA VAL A 71 16.85 -22.35 6.34
C VAL A 71 16.05 -22.98 5.21
N GLY A 72 16.75 -23.49 4.20
CA GLY A 72 16.12 -24.32 3.17
C GLY A 72 15.80 -25.73 3.68
N SER A 73 15.12 -26.53 2.86
CA SER A 73 14.75 -27.92 3.18
C SER A 73 15.95 -28.87 3.35
N GLY A 74 17.16 -28.45 2.94
CA GLY A 74 18.36 -29.29 2.87
C GLY A 74 18.47 -30.12 1.58
N ASN A 75 17.41 -30.19 0.77
CA ASN A 75 17.38 -30.94 -0.50
C ASN A 75 17.41 -30.02 -1.74
N GLY A 76 17.83 -28.76 -1.56
CA GLY A 76 17.76 -27.75 -2.62
C GLY A 76 16.31 -27.50 -3.05
N GLY A 77 16.08 -27.43 -4.37
CA GLY A 77 14.74 -27.23 -4.93
C GLY A 77 13.81 -28.45 -4.85
N ASP A 78 14.28 -29.60 -4.33
CA ASP A 78 13.44 -30.77 -4.12
C ASP A 78 12.64 -30.63 -2.81
N LEU A 79 11.48 -29.99 -2.92
CA LEU A 79 10.59 -29.69 -1.81
C LEU A 79 9.41 -30.67 -1.70
N GLY A 80 9.39 -31.75 -2.49
CA GLY A 80 8.22 -32.65 -2.53
C GLY A 80 6.97 -31.99 -3.13
N GLY A 81 7.16 -31.05 -4.06
CA GLY A 81 6.09 -30.27 -4.68
C GLY A 81 5.55 -29.15 -3.78
N LEU A 82 4.46 -28.52 -4.21
CA LEU A 82 3.88 -27.36 -3.50
C LEU A 82 3.46 -27.70 -2.07
N ALA A 83 2.92 -28.90 -1.85
CA ALA A 83 2.49 -29.32 -0.52
C ALA A 83 3.68 -29.44 0.46
N GLY A 84 4.81 -29.99 0.02
CA GLY A 84 6.00 -30.08 0.88
C GLY A 84 6.69 -28.72 1.06
N ALA A 85 6.66 -27.86 0.05
CA ALA A 85 7.11 -26.46 0.20
C ALA A 85 6.26 -25.69 1.22
N ASP A 86 4.93 -25.80 1.15
CA ASP A 86 4.01 -25.20 2.11
C ASP A 86 4.24 -25.75 3.52
N ALA A 87 4.43 -27.06 3.65
CA ALA A 87 4.72 -27.70 4.94
C ALA A 87 6.04 -27.22 5.55
N HIS A 88 7.07 -26.95 4.73
CA HIS A 88 8.33 -26.36 5.18
C HIS A 88 8.11 -24.96 5.77
N CYS A 89 7.41 -24.09 5.05
CA CYS A 89 7.06 -22.75 5.55
C CYS A 89 6.22 -22.82 6.83
N GLN A 90 5.22 -23.70 6.87
CA GLN A 90 4.37 -23.90 8.03
C GLN A 90 5.19 -24.32 9.27
N ALA A 91 6.11 -25.28 9.12
CA ALA A 91 6.95 -25.75 10.22
C ALA A 91 7.87 -24.65 10.78
N LEU A 92 8.46 -23.83 9.90
CA LEU A 92 9.29 -22.70 10.31
C LEU A 92 8.48 -21.64 11.05
N ALA A 93 7.30 -21.29 10.54
CA ALA A 93 6.41 -20.34 11.20
C ALA A 93 5.91 -20.84 12.56
N GLU A 94 5.58 -22.13 12.67
CA GLU A 94 5.19 -22.77 13.92
C GLU A 94 6.29 -22.67 14.99
N ALA A 95 7.56 -22.84 14.61
CA ALA A 95 8.69 -22.70 15.50
C ALA A 95 8.81 -21.29 16.11
N GLU A 96 8.32 -20.27 15.41
CA GLU A 96 8.33 -18.87 15.81
C GLU A 96 6.93 -18.35 16.21
N TYR A 97 6.05 -19.26 16.67
CA TYR A 97 4.70 -18.95 17.19
C TYR A 97 3.76 -18.26 16.18
N ALA A 98 4.05 -18.36 14.88
CA ALA A 98 3.22 -17.87 13.78
C ALA A 98 2.48 -18.99 13.03
N GLY A 99 2.43 -20.21 13.60
CA GLY A 99 1.77 -21.39 13.02
C GLY A 99 0.24 -21.34 13.00
N ASP A 100 -0.32 -20.29 13.55
CA ASP A 100 -1.74 -20.00 13.66
C ASP A 100 -2.34 -19.40 12.37
N HIS A 101 -1.48 -19.12 11.38
CA HIS A 101 -1.79 -18.83 9.99
C HIS A 101 -1.68 -20.09 9.12
N THR A 102 -2.23 -20.01 7.90
CA THR A 102 -1.93 -20.99 6.85
C THR A 102 -0.81 -20.46 5.98
N TRP A 103 0.35 -21.11 6.04
CA TRP A 103 1.51 -20.71 5.26
C TRP A 103 1.56 -21.38 3.89
N ARG A 104 2.00 -20.62 2.89
CA ARG A 104 2.19 -21.07 1.52
C ARG A 104 3.54 -20.60 1.03
N ALA A 105 4.32 -21.52 0.46
CA ALA A 105 5.52 -21.14 -0.26
C ALA A 105 5.12 -20.39 -1.54
N TYR A 106 5.77 -19.25 -1.81
CA TYR A 106 5.49 -18.42 -2.99
C TYR A 106 6.11 -19.03 -4.26
N LEU A 107 5.58 -20.19 -4.65
CA LEU A 107 6.06 -20.99 -5.78
C LEU A 107 4.91 -21.33 -6.72
N SER A 108 5.25 -21.37 -8.02
CA SER A 108 4.36 -21.83 -9.08
C SER A 108 4.81 -23.22 -9.56
N THR A 109 3.88 -24.00 -10.09
CA THR A 109 4.17 -25.21 -10.85
C THR A 109 3.72 -25.06 -12.29
N THR A 110 4.44 -25.69 -13.21
CA THR A 110 4.01 -25.81 -14.60
C THR A 110 3.00 -26.94 -14.77
N ALA A 111 2.20 -26.87 -15.83
CA ALA A 111 1.28 -27.95 -16.16
C ALA A 111 2.04 -29.25 -16.44
N THR A 112 1.49 -30.37 -15.98
CA THR A 112 1.93 -31.72 -16.33
C THR A 112 0.93 -32.35 -17.30
N GLY A 113 1.17 -33.58 -17.73
CA GLY A 113 0.19 -34.32 -18.54
C GLY A 113 -1.12 -34.62 -17.81
N THR A 114 -1.15 -34.51 -16.48
CA THR A 114 -2.27 -34.89 -15.62
C THR A 114 -2.80 -33.77 -14.75
N GLU A 115 -2.07 -32.67 -14.59
CA GLU A 115 -2.42 -31.56 -13.69
C GLU A 115 -2.20 -30.20 -14.38
N PRO A 116 -3.09 -29.21 -14.18
CA PRO A 116 -2.88 -27.87 -14.71
C PRO A 116 -1.72 -27.16 -14.01
N ALA A 117 -1.22 -26.09 -14.64
CA ALA A 117 -0.28 -25.18 -13.99
C ALA A 117 -0.94 -24.52 -12.77
N VAL A 118 -0.14 -24.21 -11.75
CA VAL A 118 -0.61 -23.50 -10.55
C VAL A 118 0.27 -22.27 -10.34
N HIS A 119 -0.33 -21.09 -10.28
CA HIS A 119 0.39 -19.84 -10.08
C HIS A 119 0.49 -19.47 -8.60
N ALA A 120 1.68 -19.06 -8.16
CA ALA A 120 1.95 -18.64 -6.77
C ALA A 120 0.99 -17.52 -6.32
N ARG A 121 0.76 -16.54 -7.21
CA ARG A 121 -0.12 -15.39 -7.01
C ARG A 121 -1.54 -15.80 -6.62
N ASP A 122 -2.05 -16.88 -7.19
CA ASP A 122 -3.43 -17.33 -6.99
C ASP A 122 -3.59 -18.20 -5.72
N ARG A 123 -2.48 -18.60 -5.11
CA ARG A 123 -2.45 -19.50 -3.95
C ARG A 123 -2.34 -18.78 -2.61
N ILE A 124 -1.85 -17.54 -2.63
CA ILE A 124 -1.66 -16.72 -1.43
C ILE A 124 -2.94 -15.95 -1.09
N GLY A 125 -3.02 -15.45 0.14
CA GLY A 125 -4.14 -14.59 0.57
C GLY A 125 -4.17 -13.24 -0.15
N ALA A 126 -5.15 -12.40 0.17
CA ALA A 126 -5.27 -11.07 -0.44
C ALA A 126 -4.31 -10.01 0.12
N GLY A 127 -3.59 -10.32 1.21
CA GLY A 127 -2.88 -9.35 2.05
C GLY A 127 -3.79 -8.74 3.12
N PRO A 128 -3.32 -7.71 3.86
CA PRO A 128 -1.95 -7.18 3.82
C PRO A 128 -0.93 -8.15 4.41
N TRP A 129 0.32 -8.01 3.98
CA TRP A 129 1.44 -8.80 4.49
C TRP A 129 2.36 -7.96 5.34
N TYR A 130 2.72 -8.47 6.52
CA TYR A 130 3.67 -7.87 7.44
C TYR A 130 4.81 -8.84 7.72
N ASN A 131 6.03 -8.31 7.84
CA ASN A 131 7.15 -9.10 8.32
C ASN A 131 7.05 -9.34 9.84
N ALA A 132 7.99 -10.08 10.42
CA ALA A 132 7.94 -10.39 11.84
C ALA A 132 8.11 -9.16 12.75
N GLU A 133 8.66 -8.06 12.25
CA GLU A 133 8.79 -6.76 12.96
C GLU A 133 7.51 -5.91 12.86
N ALA A 134 6.42 -6.48 12.33
CA ALA A 134 5.16 -5.80 12.05
C ALA A 134 5.26 -4.66 11.01
N LEU A 135 6.28 -4.67 10.15
CA LEU A 135 6.44 -3.72 9.04
C LEU A 135 5.74 -4.23 7.79
N LEU A 136 5.04 -3.33 7.10
CA LEU A 136 4.28 -3.66 5.89
C LEU A 136 5.21 -4.13 4.76
N ILE A 137 4.91 -5.28 4.18
CA ILE A 137 5.55 -5.82 2.98
C ILE A 137 4.76 -5.45 1.73
N ALA A 138 3.44 -5.63 1.76
CA ALA A 138 2.55 -5.18 0.70
C ALA A 138 1.10 -5.12 1.19
N ALA A 139 0.36 -4.12 0.75
CA ALA A 139 -1.04 -3.92 1.14
C ALA A 139 -1.98 -4.97 0.53
N ASN A 140 -1.67 -5.44 -0.69
CA ASN A 140 -2.46 -6.41 -1.42
C ASN A 140 -1.64 -7.04 -2.56
N VAL A 141 -2.21 -8.03 -3.26
CA VAL A 141 -1.54 -8.79 -4.32
C VAL A 141 -0.99 -7.89 -5.44
N ASP A 142 -1.71 -6.81 -5.79
CA ASP A 142 -1.24 -5.86 -6.81
C ASP A 142 0.00 -5.09 -6.33
N ALA A 143 -0.03 -4.58 -5.09
CA ALA A 143 1.13 -3.94 -4.47
C ALA A 143 2.33 -4.90 -4.33
N LEU A 144 2.09 -6.18 -4.03
CA LEU A 144 3.13 -7.20 -3.95
C LEU A 144 3.83 -7.45 -5.31
N HIS A 145 3.18 -7.17 -6.43
CA HIS A 145 3.77 -7.30 -7.78
C HIS A 145 3.95 -5.97 -8.50
N GLY A 146 3.80 -4.86 -7.79
CA GLY A 146 3.90 -3.50 -8.30
C GLY A 146 5.01 -2.71 -7.63
N ASP A 147 4.97 -1.39 -7.81
CA ASP A 147 5.99 -0.47 -7.31
C ASP A 147 5.94 -0.28 -5.78
N ASP A 148 4.79 -0.55 -5.15
CA ASP A 148 4.58 -0.43 -3.70
C ASP A 148 5.04 -1.68 -2.92
N ASN A 149 5.78 -2.58 -3.57
CA ASN A 149 6.37 -3.76 -2.93
C ASN A 149 7.52 -3.35 -2.00
N ASN A 150 7.45 -3.77 -0.73
CA ASN A 150 8.44 -3.47 0.29
C ASN A 150 9.36 -4.66 0.65
N VAL A 151 9.48 -5.67 -0.21
CA VAL A 151 10.48 -6.76 -0.10
C VAL A 151 11.85 -6.20 -0.48
N ASN A 152 12.52 -5.61 0.49
CA ASN A 152 13.84 -4.99 0.33
C ASN A 152 14.73 -5.30 1.54
N LYS A 153 16.03 -4.96 1.48
CA LYS A 153 17.00 -5.28 2.54
C LYS A 153 16.61 -4.79 3.94
N ALA A 154 15.81 -3.74 4.05
CA ALA A 154 15.38 -3.20 5.35
C ALA A 154 14.18 -3.95 5.96
N ARG A 155 13.42 -4.70 5.16
CA ARG A 155 12.18 -5.38 5.62
C ARG A 155 12.15 -6.89 5.35
N ALA A 156 13.05 -7.37 4.50
CA ALA A 156 13.26 -8.79 4.20
C ALA A 156 13.92 -9.47 5.41
N THR A 157 13.08 -9.98 6.31
CA THR A 157 13.49 -10.73 7.49
C THR A 157 12.97 -12.16 7.42
N THR A 158 13.64 -13.04 8.17
CA THR A 158 13.20 -14.42 8.32
C THR A 158 12.04 -14.53 9.31
N GLU A 159 11.46 -15.73 9.41
CA GLU A 159 10.46 -16.02 10.45
C GLU A 159 10.99 -15.73 11.87
N ARG A 160 12.31 -15.74 12.02
CA ARG A 160 13.05 -15.53 13.26
C ARG A 160 13.47 -14.08 13.50
N LEU A 161 12.99 -13.14 12.69
CA LEU A 161 13.41 -11.72 12.66
C LEU A 161 14.86 -11.49 12.20
N ASP A 162 15.54 -12.52 11.68
CA ASP A 162 16.92 -12.34 11.23
C ASP A 162 16.94 -11.57 9.90
N PRO A 163 17.82 -10.56 9.74
CA PRO A 163 18.02 -9.91 8.44
C PRO A 163 18.53 -10.92 7.41
N VAL A 164 18.03 -10.81 6.18
CA VAL A 164 18.50 -11.64 5.07
C VAL A 164 19.61 -10.92 4.32
N ASN A 165 20.80 -11.54 4.26
CA ASN A 165 21.90 -11.04 3.45
C ASN A 165 21.45 -10.85 1.99
N GLY A 166 21.72 -9.69 1.43
CA GLY A 166 21.37 -9.36 0.05
C GLY A 166 22.58 -8.87 -0.75
N VAL A 167 22.29 -8.09 -1.78
CA VAL A 167 23.32 -7.47 -2.62
C VAL A 167 24.28 -6.64 -1.75
N GLY A 168 25.58 -6.96 -1.86
CA GLY A 168 26.65 -6.28 -1.14
C GLY A 168 27.05 -6.93 0.20
N ASP A 169 26.35 -7.97 0.65
CA ASP A 169 26.73 -8.76 1.83
C ASP A 169 27.52 -10.02 1.46
N ASP A 170 28.24 -10.61 2.43
CA ASP A 170 28.97 -11.87 2.28
C ASP A 170 28.53 -12.90 3.35
N PRO A 171 28.03 -14.09 2.96
CA PRO A 171 27.67 -14.46 1.59
C PRO A 171 26.39 -13.74 1.15
N ASN A 172 26.32 -13.35 -0.12
CA ASN A 172 25.09 -12.88 -0.74
C ASN A 172 24.11 -14.06 -0.92
N ARG A 173 22.85 -13.89 -0.51
CA ARG A 173 21.80 -14.92 -0.64
C ARG A 173 20.90 -14.57 -1.80
N HIS A 174 20.97 -15.38 -2.86
CA HIS A 174 20.12 -15.25 -4.04
C HIS A 174 19.07 -16.36 -4.16
N ASP A 175 19.35 -17.53 -3.58
CA ASP A 175 18.43 -18.66 -3.55
C ASP A 175 17.71 -18.66 -2.21
N ILE A 176 16.43 -18.32 -2.26
CA ILE A 176 15.59 -18.07 -1.11
C ILE A 176 14.22 -18.70 -1.37
N LEU A 177 13.68 -19.36 -0.35
CA LEU A 177 12.29 -19.84 -0.31
C LEU A 177 11.45 -18.94 0.58
#